data_AF-A0A1M7HNR3-F1
#
_entry.id   AF-A0A1M7HNR3-F1
#
_cell.length_a   1.000
_cell.length_b   1.000
_cell.length_c   1.000
_cell.angle_alpha   90.00
_cell.angle_beta   90.00
_cell.angle_gamma   90.00
#
_symmetry.space_group_name_H-M   'P 1'
#
loop_
_entity.id
_entity.type
_entity.pdbx_description
1 polymer ?
#
loop_
_entity_poly.entity_id
_entity_poly.type
_entity_poly.pdbx_seq_one_letter_code
_entity_poly.pdbx_strand_id
1 'polypeptide(L)'
;MGEQANKIGKKLEGFGEKLFTGFGWTELARDTEIQCSRKHNHSKQTHGLDLFMRFDNPYLGSKQGVIIECKNRQMKSITQAEIDKWLVELINSIECSQSAQELEHIDTEGTNLNTGLLLIHANDSFNDDNFSKYLSNLKVPNRRNPINVFIAGNAEINRWNSLRDKIEKDYSKEFCFIYPSIEGSNMELGSYITINQLYSKYIFAQDVVHIQKDEDGLSYPVPMVRKIMISFDDITMCNFKYMWSMFKAFQFQDAKELVFMFYPRKIDDVEYVKENFIKTLYQANPSITKEIEKKIKIDFIDNRNLSPVDAGGR
;
A
#
# COMPACT_ATOMS: atom_id res chain seq x y z
N MET A 1 26.48 -12.69 17.00
CA MET A 1 25.58 -11.56 16.62
C MET A 1 24.94 -11.72 15.24
N GLY A 2 25.51 -12.48 14.29
CA GLY A 2 24.91 -12.69 12.95
C GLY A 2 23.71 -13.65 12.88
N GLU A 3 23.66 -14.71 13.70
CA GLU A 3 22.56 -15.71 13.61
C GLU A 3 21.19 -15.19 14.05
N GLN A 4 21.13 -14.35 15.08
CA GLN A 4 19.87 -13.72 15.50
C GLN A 4 19.40 -12.69 14.47
N ALA A 5 20.31 -11.89 13.90
CA ALA A 5 19.98 -10.96 12.83
C ALA A 5 19.45 -11.69 11.57
N ASN A 6 20.01 -12.85 11.23
CA ASN A 6 19.54 -13.69 10.11
C ASN A 6 18.17 -14.33 10.40
N LYS A 7 17.92 -14.85 11.60
CA LYS A 7 16.59 -15.38 11.97
C LYS A 7 15.50 -14.30 11.97
N ILE A 8 15.87 -13.08 12.36
CA ILE A 8 14.98 -11.91 12.44
C ILE A 8 14.77 -11.29 11.04
N GLY A 9 15.77 -11.33 10.14
CA GLY A 9 15.66 -10.99 8.72
C GLY A 9 14.69 -11.91 7.98
N LYS A 10 14.86 -13.23 8.12
CA LYS A 10 13.93 -14.25 7.57
C LYS A 10 12.48 -14.08 8.02
N LYS A 11 12.27 -13.58 9.24
CA LYS A 11 10.93 -13.27 9.76
C LYS A 11 10.31 -12.05 9.07
N LEU A 12 11.12 -11.06 8.66
CA LEU A 12 10.67 -9.89 7.93
C LEU A 12 10.41 -10.21 6.45
N GLU A 13 11.23 -11.06 5.84
CA GLU A 13 11.03 -11.55 4.46
C GLU A 13 9.72 -12.36 4.34
N GLY A 14 9.53 -13.37 5.20
CA GLY A 14 8.27 -14.13 5.24
C GLY A 14 7.06 -13.29 5.67
N PHE A 15 7.30 -12.15 6.32
CA PHE A 15 6.27 -11.15 6.59
C PHE A 15 5.97 -10.30 5.34
N GLY A 16 6.99 -9.85 4.62
CA GLY A 16 6.87 -9.07 3.38
C GLY A 16 6.12 -9.85 2.29
N GLU A 17 6.48 -11.12 2.09
CA GLU A 17 5.73 -12.04 1.22
C GLU A 17 4.24 -12.07 1.58
N LYS A 18 3.91 -12.42 2.83
CA LYS A 18 2.50 -12.53 3.25
C LYS A 18 1.75 -11.21 3.15
N LEU A 19 2.45 -10.10 3.34
CA LEU A 19 1.87 -8.77 3.17
C LEU A 19 1.49 -8.52 1.72
N PHE A 20 2.45 -8.64 0.80
CA PHE A 20 2.22 -8.26 -0.60
C PHE A 20 1.43 -9.29 -1.38
N THR A 21 1.56 -10.58 -1.10
CA THR A 21 0.70 -11.62 -1.69
C THR A 21 -0.76 -11.41 -1.28
N GLY A 22 -1.02 -10.98 -0.04
CA GLY A 22 -2.36 -10.59 0.41
C GLY A 22 -2.90 -9.33 -0.29
N PHE A 23 -2.04 -8.59 -0.98
CA PHE A 23 -2.37 -7.46 -1.83
C PHE A 23 -2.34 -7.79 -3.32
N GLY A 24 -2.37 -9.07 -3.68
CA GLY A 24 -2.42 -9.53 -5.07
C GLY A 24 -1.08 -9.49 -5.81
N TRP A 25 0.04 -9.32 -5.12
CA TRP A 25 1.36 -9.41 -5.75
C TRP A 25 1.76 -10.88 -5.91
N THR A 26 2.45 -11.19 -7.01
CA THR A 26 3.00 -12.51 -7.29
C THR A 26 4.49 -12.53 -6.95
N GLU A 27 4.92 -13.46 -6.10
CA GLU A 27 6.34 -13.72 -5.88
C GLU A 27 6.95 -14.42 -7.10
N LEU A 28 8.10 -13.91 -7.53
CA LEU A 28 8.87 -14.43 -8.66
C LEU A 28 10.19 -15.08 -8.21
N ALA A 29 10.84 -14.49 -7.22
CA ALA A 29 12.06 -15.03 -6.62
C ALA A 29 12.17 -14.64 -5.15
N ARG A 30 12.96 -15.42 -4.40
CA ARG A 30 13.33 -15.17 -3.00
C ARG A 30 14.75 -15.64 -2.76
N ASP A 31 15.46 -14.97 -1.85
CA ASP A 31 16.80 -15.36 -1.39
C ASP A 31 17.74 -15.67 -2.57
N THR A 32 17.64 -14.87 -3.64
CA THR A 32 18.33 -15.14 -4.90
C THR A 32 19.60 -14.29 -4.98
N GLU A 33 20.74 -14.94 -5.17
CA GLU A 33 21.99 -14.25 -5.41
C GLU A 33 22.23 -14.12 -6.92
N ILE A 34 22.48 -12.90 -7.39
CA ILE A 34 22.75 -12.61 -8.80
C ILE A 34 24.19 -12.14 -8.99
N GLN A 35 24.83 -12.54 -10.10
CA GLN A 35 26.14 -12.03 -10.47
C GLN A 35 26.09 -10.52 -10.74
N CYS A 36 27.08 -9.80 -10.21
CA CYS A 36 27.27 -8.40 -10.54
C CYS A 36 27.88 -8.27 -11.94
N SER A 37 27.07 -7.81 -12.91
CA SER A 37 27.52 -7.51 -14.28
C SER A 37 28.42 -6.25 -14.37
N ARG A 38 28.50 -5.45 -13.30
CA ARG A 38 29.21 -4.15 -13.25
C ARG A 38 30.22 -4.08 -12.09
N LYS A 39 31.03 -5.12 -11.93
CA LYS A 39 31.95 -5.31 -10.79
C LYS A 39 32.83 -4.09 -10.50
N HIS A 40 33.36 -3.45 -11.55
CA HIS A 40 34.20 -2.25 -11.43
C HIS A 40 33.46 -1.03 -10.84
N ASN A 41 32.16 -0.90 -11.10
CA ASN A 41 31.37 0.26 -10.64
C ASN A 41 30.71 0.00 -9.28
N HIS A 42 30.32 -1.25 -9.01
CA HIS A 42 29.59 -1.59 -7.78
C HIS A 42 30.50 -2.10 -6.66
N SER A 43 31.76 -2.43 -6.95
CA SER A 43 32.73 -2.99 -6.00
C SER A 43 32.22 -4.24 -5.26
N LYS A 44 31.37 -5.04 -5.93
CA LYS A 44 30.82 -6.31 -5.43
C LYS A 44 30.90 -7.39 -6.52
N GLN A 45 31.02 -8.64 -6.07
CA GLN A 45 30.97 -9.82 -6.96
C GLN A 45 29.53 -10.21 -7.27
N THR A 46 28.65 -10.15 -6.27
CA THR A 46 27.25 -10.56 -6.35
C THR A 46 26.36 -9.58 -5.58
N HIS A 47 25.06 -9.63 -5.88
CA HIS A 47 24.01 -8.94 -5.13
C HIS A 47 22.98 -9.97 -4.64
N GLY A 48 22.53 -9.81 -3.41
CA GLY A 48 21.38 -10.56 -2.89
C GLY A 48 20.09 -9.85 -3.27
N LEU A 49 19.06 -10.62 -3.61
CA LEU A 49 17.68 -10.19 -3.78
C LEU A 49 16.86 -10.91 -2.69
N ASP A 50 16.37 -10.16 -1.69
CA ASP A 50 15.58 -10.76 -0.61
C ASP A 50 14.23 -11.26 -1.17
N LEU A 51 13.50 -10.40 -1.89
CA LEU A 51 12.32 -10.78 -2.67
C LEU A 51 12.32 -10.10 -4.05
N PHE A 52 11.76 -10.79 -5.03
CA PHE A 52 11.36 -10.23 -6.30
C PHE A 52 9.88 -10.53 -6.52
N MET A 53 9.06 -9.48 -6.60
CA MET A 53 7.61 -9.62 -6.77
C MET A 53 7.13 -8.83 -7.99
N ARG A 54 5.95 -9.19 -8.52
CA ARG A 54 5.27 -8.45 -9.58
C ARG A 54 3.80 -8.21 -9.28
N PHE A 55 3.24 -7.18 -9.88
CA PHE A 55 1.80 -6.92 -9.96
C PHE A 55 1.48 -6.25 -11.30
N ASP A 56 0.21 -6.29 -11.71
CA ASP A 56 -0.26 -5.54 -12.88
C ASP A 56 -0.34 -4.05 -12.56
N ASN A 57 0.12 -3.17 -13.44
CA ASN A 57 0.02 -1.73 -13.25
C ASN A 57 -0.83 -1.10 -14.36
N PRO A 58 -2.10 -0.72 -14.06
CA PRO A 58 -3.03 -0.14 -15.02
C PRO A 58 -2.51 1.12 -15.70
N TYR A 59 -1.71 1.92 -15.00
CA TYR A 59 -1.17 3.17 -15.54
C TYR A 59 0.06 2.96 -16.43
N LEU A 60 0.71 1.81 -16.34
CA LEU A 60 1.80 1.43 -17.25
C LEU A 60 1.31 0.56 -18.42
N GLY A 61 0.11 -0.02 -18.31
CA GLY A 61 -0.39 -1.01 -19.27
C GLY A 61 0.47 -2.28 -19.32
N SER A 62 1.24 -2.54 -18.26
CA SER A 62 2.20 -3.65 -18.17
C SER A 62 2.32 -4.14 -16.73
N LYS A 63 3.00 -5.27 -16.54
CA LYS A 63 3.39 -5.72 -15.20
C LYS A 63 4.52 -4.85 -14.69
N GLN A 64 4.54 -4.59 -13.39
CA GLN A 64 5.64 -3.91 -12.71
C GLN A 64 6.33 -4.88 -11.78
N GLY A 65 7.64 -5.04 -11.96
CA GLY A 65 8.51 -5.84 -11.11
C GLY A 65 9.14 -4.98 -10.03
N VAL A 66 9.12 -5.46 -8.79
CA VAL A 66 9.70 -4.78 -7.63
C VAL A 66 10.70 -5.69 -6.96
N ILE A 67 11.95 -5.22 -6.89
CA ILE A 67 12.98 -5.84 -6.06
C ILE A 67 12.84 -5.28 -4.66
N ILE A 68 12.66 -6.16 -3.68
CA ILE A 68 12.42 -5.78 -2.30
C ILE A 68 13.64 -6.19 -1.48
N GLU A 69 14.17 -5.23 -0.72
CA GLU A 69 15.25 -5.45 0.23
C GLU A 69 14.70 -5.25 1.65
N CYS A 70 14.94 -6.21 2.54
CA CYS A 70 14.42 -6.26 3.89
C CYS A 70 15.54 -5.99 4.93
N LYS A 71 15.37 -4.94 5.72
CA LYS A 71 16.29 -4.55 6.80
C LYS A 71 15.58 -4.57 8.14
N ASN A 72 15.85 -5.62 8.93
CA ASN A 72 15.36 -5.73 10.30
C ASN A 72 16.49 -5.44 11.29
N ARG A 73 16.42 -4.31 12.01
CA ARG A 73 17.50 -3.78 12.86
C ARG A 73 16.94 -3.15 14.13
N GLN A 74 17.80 -2.89 15.10
CA GLN A 74 17.46 -1.99 16.21
C GLN A 74 17.50 -0.55 15.71
N MET A 75 16.65 0.34 16.22
CA MET A 75 16.54 1.74 15.78
C MET A 75 17.87 2.48 15.85
N LYS A 76 18.70 2.21 16.87
CA LYS A 76 20.05 2.78 17.00
C LYS A 76 21.00 2.44 15.83
N SER A 77 20.74 1.34 15.13
CA SER A 77 21.51 0.88 13.97
C SER A 77 20.93 1.40 12.65
N ILE A 78 19.73 1.97 12.66
CA ILE A 78 19.12 2.62 11.52
C ILE A 78 19.61 4.07 11.54
N THR A 79 20.65 4.36 10.76
CA THR A 79 21.31 5.67 10.70
C THR A 79 21.32 6.17 9.26
N GLN A 80 21.54 7.48 9.06
CA GLN A 80 21.68 8.06 7.71
C GLN A 80 22.65 7.26 6.82
N ALA A 81 23.83 6.93 7.34
CA ALA A 81 24.87 6.24 6.58
C ALA A 81 24.44 4.83 6.16
N GLU A 82 23.71 4.12 7.01
CA GLU A 82 23.21 2.79 6.67
C GLU A 82 22.06 2.84 5.66
N ILE A 83 21.13 3.81 5.77
CA ILE A 83 20.05 3.95 4.78
C ILE A 83 20.63 4.37 3.42
N ASP A 84 21.55 5.34 3.38
CA ASP A 84 22.26 5.72 2.14
C ASP A 84 22.94 4.51 1.50
N LYS A 85 23.60 3.67 2.30
CA LYS A 85 24.23 2.44 1.84
C LYS A 85 23.22 1.45 1.26
N TRP A 86 22.14 1.15 1.98
CA TRP A 86 21.13 0.18 1.54
C TRP A 86 20.39 0.67 0.28
N LEU A 87 20.17 1.97 0.14
CA LEU A 87 19.64 2.57 -1.08
C LEU A 87 20.56 2.30 -2.28
N VAL A 88 21.86 2.54 -2.14
CA VAL A 88 22.83 2.28 -3.21
C VAL A 88 22.90 0.78 -3.54
N GLU A 89 22.87 -0.08 -2.53
CA GLU A 89 22.84 -1.53 -2.72
C GLU A 89 21.61 -1.96 -3.53
N LEU A 90 20.41 -1.50 -3.15
CA LEU A 90 19.17 -1.80 -3.86
C LEU A 90 19.19 -1.30 -5.32
N ILE A 91 19.66 -0.07 -5.55
CA ILE A 91 19.80 0.48 -6.90
C ILE A 91 20.71 -0.41 -7.75
N ASN A 92 21.85 -0.81 -7.21
CA ASN A 92 22.81 -1.66 -7.92
C ASN A 92 22.23 -3.06 -8.21
N SER A 93 21.44 -3.63 -7.28
CA SER A 93 20.71 -4.89 -7.47
C SER A 93 19.71 -4.79 -8.63
N ILE A 94 18.95 -3.69 -8.73
CA ILE A 94 18.02 -3.43 -9.84
C ILE A 94 18.75 -3.31 -11.18
N GLU A 95 19.90 -2.64 -11.21
CA GLU A 95 20.67 -2.52 -12.46
C GLU A 95 21.23 -3.86 -12.94
N CYS A 96 21.62 -4.75 -12.03
CA CYS A 96 22.16 -6.06 -12.37
C CYS A 96 21.07 -7.09 -12.69
N SER A 97 19.90 -7.02 -12.05
CA SER A 97 18.81 -7.98 -12.26
C SER A 97 18.20 -7.92 -13.66
N GLN A 98 18.23 -6.75 -14.32
CA GLN A 98 17.73 -6.55 -15.69
C GLN A 98 18.41 -7.46 -16.74
N SER A 99 19.60 -7.98 -16.43
CA SER A 99 20.36 -8.88 -17.31
C SER A 99 20.94 -10.08 -16.56
N ALA A 100 20.37 -10.43 -15.40
CA ALA A 100 20.88 -11.52 -14.58
C ALA A 100 20.47 -12.86 -15.17
N GLN A 101 21.46 -13.72 -15.44
CA GLN A 101 21.23 -15.03 -16.05
C GLN A 101 20.45 -15.95 -15.09
N GLU A 102 20.63 -15.75 -13.79
CA GLU A 102 19.95 -16.45 -12.72
C GLU A 102 18.44 -16.23 -12.70
N LEU A 103 17.96 -15.18 -13.39
CA LEU A 103 16.53 -14.85 -13.51
C LEU A 103 15.92 -15.30 -14.85
N GLU A 104 16.68 -15.96 -15.74
CA GLU A 104 16.20 -16.39 -17.07
C GLU A 104 15.00 -17.37 -17.00
N HIS A 105 14.92 -18.16 -15.93
CA HIS A 105 13.82 -19.13 -15.73
C HIS A 105 12.56 -18.50 -15.12
N ILE A 106 12.63 -17.21 -14.77
CA ILE A 106 11.51 -16.48 -14.18
C ILE A 106 10.70 -15.84 -15.31
N ASP A 107 9.38 -16.03 -15.27
CA ASP A 107 8.46 -15.31 -16.15
C ASP A 107 8.47 -13.81 -15.82
N THR A 108 9.34 -13.09 -16.52
CA THR A 108 9.46 -11.65 -16.51
C THR A 108 8.82 -11.01 -17.75
N GLU A 109 8.04 -11.77 -18.52
CA GLU A 109 7.41 -11.26 -19.74
C GLU A 109 6.49 -10.07 -19.42
N GLY A 110 6.67 -8.98 -20.17
CA GLY A 110 5.93 -7.73 -19.97
C GLY A 110 6.16 -7.05 -18.61
N THR A 111 7.19 -7.45 -17.86
CA THR A 111 7.48 -6.91 -16.52
C THR A 111 8.55 -5.83 -16.59
N ASN A 112 8.21 -4.61 -16.16
CA ASN A 112 9.17 -3.53 -16.03
C ASN A 112 9.99 -3.67 -14.74
N LEU A 113 11.30 -3.87 -14.86
CA LEU A 113 12.23 -4.11 -13.74
C LEU A 113 13.11 -2.89 -13.43
N ASN A 114 12.47 -1.77 -13.10
CA ASN A 114 13.13 -0.52 -12.73
C ASN A 114 12.69 0.00 -11.35
N THR A 115 12.04 -0.84 -10.55
CA THR A 115 11.43 -0.45 -9.27
C THR A 115 12.02 -1.24 -8.12
N GLY A 116 12.31 -0.53 -7.03
CA GLY A 116 12.81 -1.09 -5.77
C GLY A 116 11.95 -0.69 -4.59
N LEU A 117 11.89 -1.56 -3.58
CA LEU A 117 11.28 -1.28 -2.28
C LEU A 117 12.27 -1.65 -1.17
N LEU A 118 12.71 -0.66 -0.40
CA LEU A 118 13.53 -0.87 0.79
C LEU A 118 12.62 -0.90 2.03
N LEU A 119 12.39 -2.09 2.60
CA LEU A 119 11.65 -2.27 3.83
C LEU A 119 12.58 -2.18 5.03
N ILE A 120 12.40 -1.17 5.87
CA ILE A 120 13.20 -0.96 7.07
C ILE A 120 12.30 -1.10 8.29
N HIS A 121 12.56 -2.14 9.08
CA HIS A 121 11.84 -2.42 10.31
C HIS A 121 12.78 -2.29 11.52
N ALA A 122 12.45 -1.35 12.41
CA ALA A 122 12.99 -1.33 13.76
C ALA A 122 12.31 -2.42 14.61
N ASN A 123 13.08 -3.35 15.16
CA ASN A 123 12.58 -4.45 16.00
C ASN A 123 12.43 -4.10 17.48
N ASP A 124 12.75 -2.86 17.84
CA ASP A 124 12.58 -2.23 19.14
C ASP A 124 11.70 -0.97 18.98
N SER A 125 12.03 0.13 19.64
CA SER A 125 11.26 1.37 19.54
C SER A 125 11.62 2.13 18.26
N PHE A 126 10.67 2.23 17.34
CA PHE A 126 10.80 3.05 16.13
C PHE A 126 10.71 4.54 16.48
N ASN A 127 11.62 5.35 15.91
CA ASN A 127 11.60 6.80 16.04
C ASN A 127 11.32 7.43 14.66
N ASP A 128 10.07 7.85 14.47
CA ASP A 128 9.56 8.36 13.20
C ASP A 128 10.23 9.67 12.76
N ASP A 129 10.49 10.59 13.71
CA ASP A 129 11.15 11.87 13.43
C ASP A 129 12.57 11.67 12.89
N ASN A 130 13.34 10.78 13.51
CA ASN A 130 14.68 10.44 13.04
C ASN A 130 14.64 9.76 11.68
N PHE A 131 13.73 8.81 11.49
CA PHE A 131 13.57 8.12 10.21
C PHE A 131 13.22 9.11 9.08
N SER A 132 12.21 9.95 9.30
CA SER A 132 11.81 11.03 8.38
C SER A 132 12.95 12.01 8.09
N LYS A 133 13.73 12.37 9.11
CA LYS A 133 14.94 13.18 8.94
C LYS A 133 15.99 12.46 8.09
N TYR A 134 16.15 11.15 8.22
CA TYR A 134 17.10 10.43 7.38
C TYR A 134 16.65 10.37 5.93
N LEU A 135 15.35 10.13 5.70
CA LEU A 135 14.76 10.12 4.37
C LEU A 135 14.90 11.47 3.67
N SER A 136 14.69 12.59 4.38
CA SER A 136 14.81 13.93 3.80
C SER A 136 16.25 14.33 3.46
N ASN A 137 17.25 13.67 4.05
CA ASN A 137 18.67 13.91 3.80
C ASN A 137 19.33 12.83 2.91
N LEU A 138 18.52 11.94 2.30
CA LEU A 138 19.03 10.87 1.45
C LEU A 138 19.85 11.40 0.28
N LYS A 139 20.99 10.73 0.05
CA LYS A 139 21.84 11.00 -1.11
C LYS A 139 21.47 10.06 -2.24
N VAL A 140 20.57 10.51 -3.11
CA VAL A 140 20.17 9.74 -4.29
C VAL A 140 21.27 9.81 -5.35
N PRO A 141 21.89 8.68 -5.72
CA PRO A 141 22.95 8.70 -6.72
C PRO A 141 22.36 8.93 -8.12
N ASN A 142 23.07 9.67 -8.96
CA ASN A 142 22.64 9.87 -10.35
C ASN A 142 22.78 8.56 -11.14
N ARG A 143 21.79 8.28 -12.01
CA ARG A 143 21.74 7.08 -12.85
C ARG A 143 21.26 7.46 -14.25
N ARG A 144 21.81 6.78 -15.26
CA ARG A 144 21.46 7.02 -16.67
C ARG A 144 20.02 6.60 -16.97
N ASN A 145 19.60 5.47 -16.41
CA ASN A 145 18.24 4.96 -16.55
C ASN A 145 17.45 5.32 -15.28
N PRO A 146 16.20 5.80 -15.40
CA PRO A 146 15.35 6.07 -14.25
C PRO A 146 15.09 4.79 -13.45
N ILE A 147 15.29 4.87 -12.13
CA ILE A 147 14.95 3.82 -11.17
C ILE A 147 14.05 4.44 -10.10
N ASN A 148 12.91 3.82 -9.85
CA ASN A 148 11.98 4.24 -8.82
C ASN A 148 12.27 3.46 -7.54
N VAL A 149 12.69 4.15 -6.47
CA VAL A 149 12.89 3.51 -5.18
C VAL A 149 11.88 4.03 -4.18
N PHE A 150 11.16 3.09 -3.57
CA PHE A 150 10.28 3.31 -2.44
C PHE A 150 10.98 2.85 -1.16
N ILE A 151 10.77 3.57 -0.05
CA ILE A 151 11.35 3.22 1.24
C ILE A 151 10.23 3.23 2.27
N ALA A 152 10.12 2.16 3.06
CA ALA A 152 9.06 1.97 4.04
C ALA A 152 9.66 1.78 5.43
N GLY A 153 9.15 2.52 6.42
CA GLY A 153 9.43 2.31 7.83
C GLY A 153 8.37 1.47 8.52
N ASN A 154 8.44 1.37 9.85
CA ASN A 154 7.42 0.68 10.65
C ASN A 154 6.03 1.31 10.45
N ALA A 155 5.93 2.63 10.24
CA ALA A 155 4.66 3.32 10.04
C ALA A 155 3.92 2.83 8.79
N GLU A 156 4.61 2.79 7.63
CA GLU A 156 4.06 2.25 6.40
C GLU A 156 3.69 0.77 6.55
N ILE A 157 4.61 -0.04 7.08
CA ILE A 157 4.43 -1.48 7.24
C ILE A 157 3.20 -1.79 8.11
N ASN A 158 3.04 -1.08 9.23
CA ASN A 158 1.90 -1.26 10.13
C ASN A 158 0.59 -0.82 9.47
N ARG A 159 0.60 0.31 8.76
CA ARG A 159 -0.58 0.80 8.03
C ARG A 159 -1.02 -0.19 6.96
N TRP A 160 -0.09 -0.74 6.18
CA TRP A 160 -0.38 -1.71 5.13
C TRP A 160 -0.90 -3.02 5.70
N ASN A 161 -0.33 -3.50 6.82
CA ASN A 161 -0.86 -4.65 7.54
C ASN A 161 -2.31 -4.43 7.96
N SER A 162 -2.57 -3.31 8.65
CA SER A 162 -3.92 -3.02 9.14
C SER A 162 -4.92 -2.92 8.00
N LEU A 163 -4.54 -2.34 6.87
CA LEU A 163 -5.38 -2.31 5.67
C LEU A 163 -5.68 -3.71 5.14
N ARG A 164 -4.64 -4.55 4.98
CA ARG A 164 -4.81 -5.92 4.50
C ARG A 164 -5.73 -6.71 5.44
N ASP A 165 -5.44 -6.67 6.74
CA ASP A 165 -6.20 -7.38 7.77
C ASP A 165 -7.67 -6.92 7.76
N LYS A 166 -7.92 -5.61 7.57
CA LYS A 166 -9.27 -5.04 7.44
C LYS A 166 -10.01 -5.56 6.21
N ILE A 167 -9.36 -5.56 5.05
CA ILE A 167 -9.95 -6.05 3.80
C ILE A 167 -10.28 -7.55 3.93
N GLU A 168 -9.33 -8.35 4.42
CA GLU A 168 -9.50 -9.81 4.55
C GLU A 168 -10.62 -10.19 5.53
N LYS A 169 -10.76 -9.45 6.62
CA LYS A 169 -11.74 -9.72 7.68
C LYS A 169 -13.16 -9.26 7.33
N ASP A 170 -13.29 -8.07 6.77
CA ASP A 170 -14.58 -7.36 6.73
C ASP A 170 -15.20 -7.28 5.33
N TYR A 171 -14.43 -7.54 4.27
CA TYR A 171 -14.88 -7.40 2.88
C TYR A 171 -14.94 -8.74 2.14
N SER A 172 -15.70 -8.78 1.04
CA SER A 172 -15.88 -10.02 0.29
C SER A 172 -14.65 -10.38 -0.54
N LYS A 173 -14.66 -11.60 -1.10
CA LYS A 173 -13.65 -12.03 -2.09
C LYS A 173 -13.75 -11.28 -3.42
N GLU A 174 -14.81 -10.53 -3.64
CA GLU A 174 -15.03 -9.68 -4.82
C GLU A 174 -14.57 -8.23 -4.60
N PHE A 175 -13.87 -7.96 -3.49
CA PHE A 175 -13.21 -6.68 -3.26
C PHE A 175 -12.16 -6.41 -4.34
N CYS A 176 -12.25 -5.24 -4.97
CA CYS A 176 -11.28 -4.77 -5.97
C CYS A 176 -10.86 -3.34 -5.68
N PHE A 177 -9.58 -3.05 -5.88
CA PHE A 177 -9.09 -1.68 -5.97
C PHE A 177 -9.58 -1.04 -7.27
N ILE A 178 -9.93 0.24 -7.19
CA ILE A 178 -10.30 1.06 -8.34
C ILE A 178 -9.09 1.91 -8.72
N TYR A 179 -8.77 1.88 -10.00
CA TYR A 179 -7.79 2.73 -10.65
C TYR A 179 -8.56 3.71 -11.55
N PRO A 180 -8.80 4.95 -11.10
CA PRO A 180 -9.57 5.89 -11.88
C PRO A 180 -8.90 6.23 -13.22
N SER A 181 -9.70 6.68 -14.19
CA SER A 181 -9.20 7.25 -15.43
C SER A 181 -8.33 8.47 -15.15
N ILE A 182 -7.06 8.41 -15.53
CA ILE A 182 -6.08 9.50 -15.42
C ILE A 182 -5.39 9.65 -16.78
N GLU A 183 -5.22 10.88 -17.26
CA GLU A 183 -4.46 11.19 -18.49
C GLU A 183 -4.86 10.36 -19.73
N GLY A 184 -6.15 10.03 -19.86
CA GLY A 184 -6.67 9.26 -20.99
C GLY A 184 -6.65 7.74 -20.79
N SER A 185 -6.25 7.24 -19.62
CA SER A 185 -6.46 5.84 -19.24
C SER A 185 -7.94 5.54 -19.00
N ASN A 186 -8.32 4.28 -19.20
CA ASN A 186 -9.62 3.79 -18.76
C ASN A 186 -9.60 3.49 -17.26
N MET A 187 -10.77 3.57 -16.62
CA MET A 187 -10.91 3.07 -15.26
C MET A 187 -10.70 1.55 -15.26
N GLU A 188 -9.89 1.07 -14.33
CA GLU A 188 -9.64 -0.36 -14.15
C GLU A 188 -9.98 -0.82 -12.73
N LEU A 189 -10.37 -2.09 -12.61
CA LEU A 189 -10.57 -2.78 -11.35
C LEU A 189 -9.50 -3.86 -11.22
N GLY A 190 -8.78 -3.87 -10.10
CA GLY A 190 -7.75 -4.86 -9.84
C GLY A 190 -7.95 -5.53 -8.49
N SER A 191 -7.75 -6.85 -8.43
CA SER A 191 -7.60 -7.59 -7.17
C SER A 191 -6.20 -7.41 -6.55
N TYR A 192 -5.47 -6.41 -7.00
CA TYR A 192 -4.11 -6.09 -6.62
C TYR A 192 -4.00 -4.60 -6.32
N ILE A 193 -3.09 -4.22 -5.42
CA ILE A 193 -2.75 -2.81 -5.16
C ILE A 193 -1.41 -2.47 -5.86
N THR A 194 -1.29 -1.27 -6.42
CA THR A 194 0.03 -0.81 -6.91
C THR A 194 0.89 -0.29 -5.77
N ILE A 195 2.21 -0.31 -5.95
CA ILE A 195 3.13 0.31 -4.98
C ILE A 195 2.84 1.80 -4.77
N ASN A 196 2.45 2.53 -5.81
CA ASN A 196 2.05 3.94 -5.70
C ASN A 196 0.81 4.11 -4.81
N GLN A 197 -0.18 3.21 -4.92
CA GLN A 197 -1.36 3.24 -4.06
C GLN A 197 -1.03 2.93 -2.61
N LEU A 198 -0.08 2.03 -2.33
CA LEU A 198 0.38 1.79 -0.95
C LEU A 198 0.91 3.06 -0.27
N TYR A 199 1.51 3.98 -1.02
CA TYR A 199 1.97 5.28 -0.51
C TYR A 199 0.94 6.41 -0.63
N SER A 200 -0.21 6.15 -1.25
CA SER A 200 -1.23 7.17 -1.47
C SER A 200 -1.99 7.49 -0.19
N LYS A 201 -2.35 8.76 -0.04
CA LYS A 201 -3.24 9.24 1.04
C LYS A 201 -4.68 8.76 0.86
N TYR A 202 -5.08 8.53 -0.38
CA TYR A 202 -6.42 8.11 -0.74
C TYR A 202 -6.36 6.91 -1.68
N ILE A 203 -7.13 5.88 -1.37
CA ILE A 203 -7.27 4.68 -2.20
C ILE A 203 -8.75 4.49 -2.47
N PHE A 204 -9.07 4.15 -3.71
CA PHE A 204 -10.42 3.83 -4.13
C PHE A 204 -10.56 2.33 -4.27
N ALA A 205 -11.70 1.81 -3.85
CA ALA A 205 -12.03 0.40 -3.97
C ALA A 205 -13.53 0.22 -4.18
N GLN A 206 -13.91 -1.00 -4.53
CA GLN A 206 -15.29 -1.45 -4.48
C GLN A 206 -15.37 -2.83 -3.87
N ASP A 207 -16.54 -3.15 -3.38
CA ASP A 207 -16.89 -4.50 -2.94
C ASP A 207 -18.28 -4.85 -3.47
N VAL A 208 -18.51 -6.14 -3.71
CA VAL A 208 -19.81 -6.66 -4.13
C VAL A 208 -20.39 -7.48 -2.99
N VAL A 209 -21.56 -7.08 -2.52
CA VAL A 209 -22.32 -7.86 -1.55
C VAL A 209 -23.62 -8.37 -2.14
N HIS A 210 -24.04 -9.53 -1.69
CA HIS A 210 -25.26 -10.18 -2.16
C HIS A 210 -26.38 -9.96 -1.15
N ILE A 211 -27.39 -9.19 -1.54
CA ILE A 211 -28.58 -8.93 -0.72
C ILE A 211 -29.67 -9.89 -1.14
N GLN A 212 -30.31 -10.55 -0.18
CA GLN A 212 -31.48 -11.38 -0.46
C GLN A 212 -32.67 -10.51 -0.85
N LYS A 213 -33.29 -10.83 -1.98
CA LYS A 213 -34.57 -10.27 -2.39
C LYS A 213 -35.61 -11.36 -2.46
N ASP A 214 -36.81 -11.04 -1.99
CA ASP A 214 -37.97 -11.90 -2.07
C ASP A 214 -38.97 -11.27 -3.07
N GLU A 215 -39.19 -11.96 -4.19
CA GLU A 215 -40.22 -11.59 -5.18
C GLU A 215 -41.04 -12.84 -5.50
N ASP A 216 -42.37 -12.70 -5.50
CA ASP A 216 -43.33 -13.78 -5.78
C ASP A 216 -43.09 -15.08 -4.96
N GLY A 217 -42.59 -14.96 -3.74
CA GLY A 217 -42.31 -16.08 -2.84
C GLY A 217 -41.00 -16.82 -3.12
N LEU A 218 -40.17 -16.33 -4.04
CA LEU A 218 -38.83 -16.84 -4.34
C LEU A 218 -37.77 -15.89 -3.79
N SER A 219 -36.87 -16.43 -2.97
CA SER A 219 -35.73 -15.69 -2.43
C SER A 219 -34.50 -15.91 -3.31
N TYR A 220 -33.86 -14.83 -3.77
CA TYR A 220 -32.64 -14.91 -4.57
C TYR A 220 -31.64 -13.79 -4.24
N PRO A 221 -30.33 -14.07 -4.30
CA PRO A 221 -29.30 -13.08 -4.03
C PRO A 221 -29.15 -12.12 -5.22
N VAL A 222 -29.12 -10.82 -4.94
CA VAL A 222 -28.85 -9.77 -5.93
C VAL A 222 -27.54 -9.08 -5.59
N PRO A 223 -26.60 -8.95 -6.55
CA PRO A 223 -25.35 -8.25 -6.30
C PRO A 223 -25.61 -6.75 -6.12
N MET A 224 -24.97 -6.18 -5.11
CA MET A 224 -24.97 -4.75 -4.81
C MET A 224 -23.53 -4.26 -4.69
N VAL A 225 -23.17 -3.32 -5.55
CA VAL A 225 -21.87 -2.67 -5.53
C VAL A 225 -21.83 -1.59 -4.45
N ARG A 226 -20.78 -1.63 -3.64
CA ARG A 226 -20.39 -0.60 -2.69
C ARG A 226 -19.14 0.10 -3.24
N LYS A 227 -19.10 1.43 -3.20
CA LYS A 227 -17.89 2.20 -3.53
C LYS A 227 -17.23 2.66 -2.25
N ILE A 228 -15.92 2.44 -2.16
CA ILE A 228 -15.13 2.60 -0.94
C ILE A 228 -14.04 3.63 -1.22
N MET A 229 -13.93 4.62 -0.33
CA MET A 229 -12.77 5.51 -0.27
C MET A 229 -12.05 5.29 1.04
N ILE A 230 -10.79 4.90 0.95
CA ILE A 230 -9.91 4.66 2.08
C ILE A 230 -9.01 5.88 2.23
N SER A 231 -9.02 6.49 3.42
CA SER A 231 -8.25 7.69 3.76
C SER A 231 -7.18 7.39 4.79
N PHE A 232 -5.94 7.61 4.37
CA PHE A 232 -4.76 7.68 5.22
C PHE A 232 -4.29 9.13 5.42
N ASP A 233 -5.05 10.14 5.02
CA ASP A 233 -4.70 11.53 5.33
C ASP A 233 -5.09 11.90 6.78
N ASP A 234 -4.73 13.11 7.21
CA ASP A 234 -5.16 13.67 8.48
C ASP A 234 -6.69 13.79 8.55
N ILE A 235 -7.25 13.55 9.73
CA ILE A 235 -8.68 13.64 9.97
C ILE A 235 -9.03 15.10 10.26
N THR A 236 -9.52 15.80 9.24
CA THR A 236 -9.90 17.22 9.32
C THR A 236 -11.12 17.51 8.45
N MET A 237 -11.88 18.57 8.77
CA MET A 237 -13.00 19.01 7.93
C MET A 237 -12.58 19.36 6.49
N CYS A 238 -11.38 19.94 6.30
CA CYS A 238 -10.86 20.23 4.96
C CYS A 238 -10.68 18.94 4.15
N ASN A 239 -10.11 17.91 4.76
CA ASN A 239 -9.90 16.62 4.11
C ASN A 239 -11.23 15.89 3.86
N PHE A 240 -12.23 16.02 4.73
CA PHE A 240 -13.58 15.50 4.46
C PHE A 240 -14.21 16.13 3.20
N LYS A 241 -14.08 17.44 3.02
CA LYS A 241 -14.54 18.14 1.81
C LYS A 241 -13.79 17.66 0.57
N TYR A 242 -12.48 17.46 0.68
CA TYR A 242 -11.65 16.99 -0.41
C TYR A 242 -11.97 15.54 -0.82
N MET A 243 -12.16 14.66 0.17
CA MET A 243 -12.66 13.30 -0.04
C MET A 243 -13.98 13.33 -0.82
N TRP A 244 -14.94 14.15 -0.39
CA TRP A 244 -16.21 14.28 -1.10
C TRP A 244 -16.07 14.85 -2.51
N SER A 245 -15.16 15.79 -2.74
CA SER A 245 -14.93 16.32 -4.09
C SER A 245 -14.33 15.27 -5.01
N MET A 246 -13.39 14.44 -4.54
CA MET A 246 -12.85 13.33 -5.33
C MET A 246 -13.92 12.29 -5.65
N PHE A 247 -14.75 11.94 -4.66
CA PHE A 247 -15.85 10.98 -4.85
C PHE A 247 -16.83 11.45 -5.94
N LYS A 248 -17.11 12.75 -5.98
CA LYS A 248 -17.89 13.39 -7.05
C LYS A 248 -17.18 13.40 -8.39
N ALA A 249 -15.91 13.76 -8.41
CA ALA A 249 -15.11 13.84 -9.63
C ALA A 249 -15.07 12.50 -10.37
N PHE A 250 -15.00 11.39 -9.64
CA PHE A 250 -15.05 10.04 -10.18
C PHE A 250 -16.46 9.44 -10.30
N GLN A 251 -17.50 10.24 -10.06
CA GLN A 251 -18.91 9.86 -10.23
C GLN A 251 -19.37 8.63 -9.43
N PHE A 252 -18.71 8.29 -8.31
CA PHE A 252 -19.01 7.10 -7.51
C PHE A 252 -20.33 7.17 -6.70
N GLN A 253 -21.09 8.25 -6.84
CA GLN A 253 -22.34 8.49 -6.10
C GLN A 253 -23.51 7.60 -6.57
N ASP A 254 -23.34 6.94 -7.72
CA ASP A 254 -24.29 6.01 -8.33
C ASP A 254 -24.47 4.73 -7.50
N ALA A 255 -23.43 4.33 -6.77
CA ALA A 255 -23.45 3.16 -5.91
C ALA A 255 -24.53 3.24 -4.83
N LYS A 256 -24.97 2.06 -4.38
CA LYS A 256 -26.02 1.94 -3.36
C LYS A 256 -25.50 2.24 -1.96
N GLU A 257 -24.24 1.91 -1.70
CA GLU A 257 -23.54 2.28 -0.46
C GLU A 257 -22.20 2.94 -0.78
N LEU A 258 -21.90 4.01 -0.04
CA LEU A 258 -20.69 4.81 -0.14
C LEU A 258 -19.92 4.67 1.18
N VAL A 259 -18.85 3.88 1.18
CA VAL A 259 -18.07 3.61 2.39
C VAL A 259 -16.89 4.57 2.45
N PHE A 260 -16.77 5.32 3.53
CA PHE A 260 -15.60 6.14 3.83
C PHE A 260 -14.85 5.51 5.00
N MET A 261 -13.69 4.96 4.70
CA MET A 261 -12.85 4.25 5.64
C MET A 261 -11.70 5.16 6.10
N PHE A 262 -11.57 5.36 7.41
CA PHE A 262 -10.57 6.25 8.00
C PHE A 262 -9.52 5.46 8.79
N TYR A 263 -8.28 5.95 8.77
CA TYR A 263 -7.21 5.42 9.63
C TYR A 263 -6.95 6.38 10.81
N PRO A 264 -7.51 6.10 12.01
CA PRO A 264 -7.32 6.94 13.19
C PRO A 264 -5.86 6.88 13.66
N ARG A 265 -5.32 8.03 14.03
CA ARG A 265 -3.96 8.21 14.59
C ARG A 265 -3.98 8.79 16.00
N LYS A 266 -5.09 9.40 16.40
CA LYS A 266 -5.32 9.99 17.72
C LYS A 266 -6.51 9.32 18.39
N ILE A 267 -6.54 9.41 19.72
CA ILE A 267 -7.59 8.81 20.57
C ILE A 267 -8.99 9.34 20.20
N ASP A 268 -9.09 10.61 19.84
CA ASP A 268 -10.35 11.32 19.55
C ASP A 268 -10.76 11.29 18.07
N ASP A 269 -9.93 10.74 17.18
CA ASP A 269 -10.18 10.77 15.73
C ASP A 269 -11.51 10.09 15.35
N VAL A 270 -11.82 8.95 15.98
CA VAL A 270 -13.06 8.19 15.69
C VAL A 270 -14.30 8.99 16.07
N GLU A 271 -14.29 9.61 17.25
CA GLU A 271 -15.40 10.44 17.72
C GLU A 271 -15.53 11.70 16.84
N TYR A 272 -14.41 12.34 16.55
CA TYR A 272 -14.37 13.50 15.66
C TYR A 272 -14.96 13.20 14.28
N VAL A 273 -14.61 12.07 13.65
CA VAL A 273 -15.20 11.65 12.36
C VAL A 273 -16.71 11.47 12.49
N LYS A 274 -17.18 10.73 13.50
CA LYS A 274 -18.62 10.45 13.70
C LYS A 274 -19.42 11.74 13.88
N GLU A 275 -18.87 12.71 14.61
CA GLU A 275 -19.54 13.98 14.88
C GLU A 275 -19.52 14.96 13.72
N ASN A 276 -18.43 14.98 12.92
CA ASN A 276 -18.14 16.08 12.00
C ASN A 276 -18.22 15.71 10.53
N PHE A 277 -18.06 14.43 10.14
CA PHE A 277 -17.98 14.05 8.74
C PHE A 277 -19.24 14.44 7.97
N ILE A 278 -20.40 13.92 8.35
CA ILE A 278 -21.69 14.21 7.70
C ILE A 278 -22.04 15.70 7.75
N LYS A 279 -21.82 16.36 8.90
CA LYS A 279 -22.04 17.82 9.05
C LYS A 279 -21.21 18.62 8.04
N THR A 280 -19.95 18.22 7.86
CA THR A 280 -19.04 18.86 6.91
C THR A 280 -19.51 18.67 5.48
N LEU A 281 -20.05 17.49 5.12
CA LEU A 281 -20.56 17.22 3.79
C LEU A 281 -21.82 18.03 3.46
N TYR A 282 -22.66 18.34 4.45
CA TYR A 282 -23.78 19.27 4.29
C TYR A 282 -23.32 20.72 4.02
N GLN A 283 -22.11 21.07 4.44
CA GLN A 283 -21.50 22.38 4.20
C GLN A 283 -20.60 22.40 2.95
N ALA A 284 -20.42 21.26 2.26
CA ALA A 284 -19.64 21.19 1.04
C ALA A 284 -20.41 21.81 -0.14
N ASN A 285 -19.71 22.10 -1.24
CA ASN A 285 -20.34 22.59 -2.48
C ASN A 285 -20.09 21.62 -3.67
N PRO A 286 -21.15 21.10 -4.32
CA PRO A 286 -22.50 20.98 -3.80
C PRO A 286 -22.56 20.15 -2.52
N SER A 287 -23.53 20.47 -1.67
CA SER A 287 -23.82 19.77 -0.42
C SER A 287 -24.48 18.42 -0.68
N ILE A 288 -24.39 17.50 0.29
CA ILE A 288 -25.12 16.23 0.21
C ILE A 288 -26.61 16.42 0.45
N THR A 289 -27.41 15.53 -0.11
CA THR A 289 -28.84 15.40 0.19
C THR A 289 -29.06 14.35 1.28
N LYS A 290 -30.26 14.33 1.87
CA LYS A 290 -30.67 13.26 2.80
C LYS A 290 -30.66 11.87 2.18
N GLU A 291 -30.86 11.76 0.87
CA GLU A 291 -30.78 10.49 0.15
C GLU A 291 -29.34 9.98 0.06
N ILE A 292 -28.39 10.88 -0.23
CA ILE A 292 -26.97 10.54 -0.23
C ILE A 292 -26.50 10.17 1.17
N GLU A 293 -26.90 10.90 2.22
CA GLU A 293 -26.56 10.58 3.61
C GLU A 293 -26.93 9.12 3.97
N LYS A 294 -28.10 8.64 3.54
CA LYS A 294 -28.55 7.26 3.81
C LYS A 294 -27.64 6.19 3.19
N LYS A 295 -26.95 6.53 2.09
CA LYS A 295 -25.98 5.63 1.42
C LYS A 295 -24.63 5.61 2.12
N ILE A 296 -24.29 6.63 2.90
CA ILE A 296 -22.96 6.79 3.50
C ILE A 296 -22.79 5.83 4.67
N LYS A 297 -21.68 5.10 4.66
CA LYS A 297 -21.18 4.29 5.78
C LYS A 297 -19.80 4.81 6.18
N ILE A 298 -19.58 4.97 7.48
CA ILE A 298 -18.28 5.33 8.04
C ILE A 298 -17.67 4.05 8.58
N ASP A 299 -16.42 3.80 8.22
CA ASP A 299 -15.65 2.63 8.65
C ASP A 299 -14.25 3.05 9.12
N PHE A 300 -13.58 2.18 9.88
CA PHE A 300 -12.28 2.46 10.46
C PHE A 300 -11.32 1.28 10.27
N ILE A 301 -10.06 1.60 9.95
CA ILE A 301 -8.96 0.65 9.92
C ILE A 301 -8.31 0.63 11.31
N ASP A 302 -8.10 -0.55 11.86
CA ASP A 302 -7.46 -0.69 13.17
C ASP A 302 -6.03 -0.13 13.18
N ASN A 303 -5.74 0.79 14.08
CA ASN A 303 -4.38 1.23 14.34
C ASN A 303 -3.86 0.55 15.61
N ARG A 304 -2.87 -0.34 15.47
CA ARG A 304 -2.32 -1.15 16.58
C ARG A 304 -1.64 -0.33 17.68
N ASN A 305 -1.36 0.95 17.42
CA ASN A 305 -0.82 1.88 18.41
C ASN A 305 -1.91 2.54 19.26
N LEU A 306 -3.18 2.38 18.89
CA LEU A 306 -4.34 2.82 19.64
C LEU A 306 -4.99 1.62 20.33
N SER A 307 -5.72 1.85 21.43
CA SER A 307 -6.51 0.77 22.01
C SER A 307 -7.66 0.39 21.05
N PRO A 308 -8.23 -0.83 21.15
CA PRO A 308 -9.36 -1.22 20.30
C PRO A 308 -10.54 -0.26 20.38
N VAL A 309 -10.77 0.36 21.56
CA VAL A 309 -11.82 1.37 21.77
C VAL A 309 -11.52 2.63 20.96
N ASP A 310 -10.27 3.08 20.99
CA ASP A 310 -9.81 4.31 20.32
C ASP A 310 -9.68 4.15 18.79
N ALA A 311 -9.48 2.91 18.32
CA ALA A 311 -9.45 2.59 16.89
C ALA A 311 -10.86 2.41 16.28
N GLY A 312 -11.92 2.45 17.09
CA GLY A 312 -13.30 2.28 16.64
C GLY A 312 -13.75 0.83 16.52
N GLY A 313 -12.99 -0.11 17.09
CA GLY A 313 -13.35 -1.52 17.21
C GLY A 313 -14.57 -1.71 18.12
N ARG A 314 -15.40 -2.70 17.76
CA ARG A 314 -16.37 -3.31 18.67
C ARG A 314 -15.70 -4.47 19.41
#